data_AF-W2P7J6-F1
#
_entry.id   AF-W2P7J6-F1
#
_cell.length_a   1.000
_cell.length_b   1.000
_cell.length_c   1.000
_cell.angle_alpha   90.00
_cell.angle_beta   90.00
_cell.angle_gamma   90.00
#
_symmetry.space_group_name_H-M   'P 1'
#
loop_
_entity.id
_entity.type
_entity.pdbx_description
1 polymer ?
#
loop_
_entity_poly.entity_id
_entity_poly.type
_entity_poly.pdbx_seq_one_letter_code
_entity_poly.pdbx_strand_id
1 'polypeptide(L)'
;MARLTTFDWCRAQSETTEVNTDEFTRTIINLKDAALQFAATLNQIDPQVVHVRGAQGMFSCYGSAHMILAFYSEMPGVDLELFDCFEADKSIVPITGELHRILDANQGNKRRYRA
;
A
#
# COMPACT_ATOMS: atom_id res chain seq x y z
N MET A 1 -5.53 -32.29 -13.14
CA MET A 1 -4.54 -31.94 -12.10
C MET A 1 -4.22 -30.46 -12.23
N ALA A 2 -4.84 -29.60 -11.42
CA ALA A 2 -4.51 -28.18 -11.36
C ALA A 2 -3.71 -27.94 -10.09
N ARG A 3 -2.46 -27.50 -10.25
CA ARG A 3 -1.54 -27.20 -9.15
C ARG A 3 -1.83 -25.76 -8.72
N LEU A 4 -2.59 -25.60 -7.65
CA LEU A 4 -2.72 -24.32 -6.94
C LEU A 4 -1.35 -23.99 -6.35
N THR A 5 -0.66 -23.01 -6.94
CA THR A 5 0.53 -22.42 -6.35
C THR A 5 0.08 -21.51 -5.22
N THR A 6 0.02 -22.06 -4.02
CA THR A 6 -0.03 -21.28 -2.78
C THR A 6 1.20 -20.38 -2.75
N PHE A 7 1.01 -19.06 -2.75
CA PHE A 7 2.09 -18.11 -2.51
C PHE A 7 2.49 -18.21 -1.04
N ASP A 8 3.51 -19.02 -0.74
CA ASP A 8 4.11 -19.14 0.59
C ASP A 8 4.93 -17.89 0.92
N TRP A 9 4.27 -16.88 1.50
CA TRP A 9 4.90 -15.65 1.98
C TRP A 9 5.66 -15.80 3.32
N CYS A 10 5.74 -17.01 3.90
CA CYS A 10 6.15 -17.19 5.32
C CYS A 10 7.49 -17.92 5.55
N ARG A 11 8.42 -17.97 4.60
CA ARG A 11 9.67 -18.74 4.84
C ARG A 11 11.00 -18.18 4.35
N ALA A 12 11.14 -16.85 4.24
CA ALA A 12 12.44 -16.23 3.94
C ALA A 12 12.71 -14.96 4.76
N GLN A 13 12.80 -15.09 6.08
CA GLN A 13 13.51 -14.10 6.90
C GLN A 13 14.41 -14.82 7.91
N SER A 14 15.51 -15.37 7.39
CA SER A 14 16.68 -15.72 8.20
C SER A 14 17.91 -15.60 7.30
N GLU A 15 18.22 -14.37 6.91
CA GLU A 15 19.52 -13.88 6.49
C GLU A 15 19.29 -12.39 6.19
N THR A 16 20.06 -11.49 6.79
CA THR A 16 19.99 -10.05 6.50
C THR A 16 20.52 -9.81 5.09
N THR A 17 19.70 -10.10 4.09
CA THR A 17 19.85 -9.59 2.74
C THR A 17 19.47 -8.11 2.77
N GLU A 18 20.35 -7.25 2.27
CA GLU A 18 19.99 -5.87 1.96
C GLU A 18 18.70 -5.90 1.15
N VAL A 19 17.62 -5.35 1.72
CA VAL A 19 16.33 -5.29 1.05
C VAL A 19 16.52 -4.39 -0.17
N ASN A 20 16.40 -4.97 -1.36
CA ASN A 20 16.42 -4.22 -2.62
C ASN A 20 15.20 -3.29 -2.65
N THR A 21 15.41 -2.05 -2.22
CA THR A 21 14.34 -1.05 -2.06
C THR A 21 13.63 -0.75 -3.37
N ASP A 22 14.33 -0.82 -4.50
CA ASP A 22 13.76 -0.53 -5.82
C ASP A 22 12.81 -1.64 -6.28
N GLU A 23 13.23 -2.89 -6.11
CA GLU A 23 12.40 -4.05 -6.40
C GLU A 23 11.18 -4.11 -5.49
N PHE A 24 11.36 -3.82 -4.20
CA PHE A 24 10.29 -3.75 -3.23
C PHE A 24 9.28 -2.63 -3.56
N THR A 25 9.78 -1.44 -3.91
CA THR A 25 8.95 -0.31 -4.34
C THR A 25 8.14 -0.67 -5.59
N ARG A 26 8.77 -1.29 -6.59
CA ARG A 26 8.09 -1.73 -7.82
C ARG A 26 7.00 -2.76 -7.51
N THR A 27 7.25 -3.66 -6.57
CA THR A 27 6.28 -4.68 -6.14
C THR A 27 5.04 -4.04 -5.50
N ILE A 28 5.23 -3.05 -4.63
CA ILE A 28 4.13 -2.30 -4.01
C ILE A 28 3.29 -1.55 -5.05
N ILE A 29 3.95 -0.89 -6.02
CA ILE A 29 3.26 -0.18 -7.11
C ILE A 29 2.42 -1.17 -7.92
N ASN A 30 3.00 -2.29 -8.35
CA ASN A 30 2.29 -3.30 -9.13
C ASN A 30 1.10 -3.88 -8.37
N LEU A 31 1.24 -4.12 -7.06
CA LEU A 31 0.14 -4.59 -6.22
C LEU A 31 -1.01 -3.56 -6.17
N LYS A 32 -0.68 -2.27 -6.00
CA LYS A 32 -1.68 -1.20 -5.98
C LYS A 32 -2.40 -1.09 -7.32
N ASP A 33 -1.66 -1.10 -8.43
CA ASP A 33 -2.23 -1.03 -9.78
C ASP A 33 -3.14 -2.21 -10.09
N ALA A 34 -2.74 -3.42 -9.72
CA ALA A 34 -3.56 -4.62 -9.88
C ALA A 34 -4.87 -4.53 -9.05
N ALA A 35 -4.79 -4.01 -7.83
CA ALA A 35 -5.97 -3.81 -6.98
C ALA A 35 -6.93 -2.77 -7.57
N LEU A 36 -6.41 -1.67 -8.12
CA LEU A 36 -7.20 -0.65 -8.81
C LEU A 36 -7.88 -1.21 -10.06
N GLN A 37 -7.15 -1.97 -10.89
CA GLN A 37 -7.71 -2.63 -12.06
C GLN A 37 -8.83 -3.60 -11.68
N PHE A 38 -8.64 -4.39 -10.63
CA PHE A 38 -9.66 -5.30 -10.13
C PHE A 38 -10.91 -4.54 -9.65
N ALA A 39 -10.74 -3.48 -8.88
CA ALA A 39 -11.87 -2.68 -8.40
C ALA A 39 -12.67 -2.00 -9.51
N ALA A 40 -12.00 -1.57 -10.59
CA ALA A 40 -12.67 -1.04 -11.77
C ALA A 40 -13.63 -2.06 -12.40
N THR A 41 -13.32 -3.37 -12.32
CA THR A 41 -14.25 -4.43 -12.77
C THR A 41 -15.52 -4.52 -11.92
N LEU A 42 -15.48 -4.01 -10.68
CA LEU A 42 -16.60 -3.96 -9.75
C LEU A 42 -17.37 -2.63 -9.82
N ASN A 43 -17.06 -1.74 -10.78
CA ASN A 43 -17.56 -0.36 -10.85
C ASN A 43 -17.32 0.45 -9.56
N GLN A 44 -16.28 0.11 -8.79
CA GLN A 44 -15.86 0.93 -7.66
C GLN A 44 -14.94 2.04 -8.17
N ILE A 45 -15.34 3.29 -7.91
CA ILE A 45 -14.74 4.43 -8.61
C ILE A 45 -13.39 4.86 -8.02
N ASP A 46 -13.02 4.47 -6.79
CA ASP A 46 -11.71 4.86 -6.25
C ASP A 46 -11.32 4.09 -4.96
N PRO A 47 -10.72 2.89 -5.02
CA PRO A 47 -10.12 2.29 -3.83
C PRO A 47 -8.80 2.99 -3.55
N GLN A 48 -8.88 4.07 -2.77
CA GLN A 48 -7.69 4.78 -2.30
C GLN A 48 -6.84 3.93 -1.34
N VAL A 49 -7.40 2.84 -0.81
CA VAL A 49 -6.78 2.00 0.21
C VAL A 49 -6.82 0.53 -0.17
N VAL A 50 -5.73 -0.18 0.09
CA VAL A 50 -5.65 -1.65 0.00
C VAL A 50 -5.12 -2.18 1.32
N HIS A 51 -5.85 -3.11 1.93
CA HIS A 51 -5.39 -3.88 3.09
C HIS A 51 -5.23 -5.34 2.70
N VAL A 52 -4.10 -5.94 3.08
CA VAL A 52 -3.84 -7.37 2.94
C VAL A 52 -3.54 -7.92 4.32
N ARG A 53 -4.42 -8.80 4.81
CA ARG A 53 -4.26 -9.49 6.10
C ARG A 53 -3.50 -10.80 5.88
N GLY A 54 -2.37 -10.95 6.55
CA GLY A 54 -1.59 -12.18 6.60
C GLY A 54 -1.85 -12.97 7.89
N ALA A 55 -1.02 -13.98 8.16
CA ALA A 55 -1.14 -14.77 9.39
C ALA A 55 -0.59 -14.06 10.64
N GLN A 56 0.37 -13.14 10.46
CA GLN A 56 1.14 -12.51 11.55
C GLN A 56 1.17 -10.97 11.45
N GLY A 57 0.33 -10.40 10.59
CA GLY A 57 0.34 -8.96 10.39
C GLY A 57 -0.54 -8.51 9.25
N MET A 58 -0.54 -7.19 9.05
CA MET A 58 -1.29 -6.53 8.01
C MET A 58 -0.38 -5.64 7.20
N PHE A 59 -0.53 -5.73 5.87
CA PHE A 59 -0.01 -4.73 4.96
C PHE A 59 -1.14 -3.78 4.58
N SER A 60 -0.87 -2.48 4.60
CA SER A 60 -1.83 -1.44 4.18
C SER A 60 -1.14 -0.47 3.24
N CYS A 61 -1.74 -0.15 2.11
CA CYS A 61 -1.25 0.91 1.25
C CYS A 61 -2.33 1.93 0.89
N TYR A 62 -1.95 3.20 0.96
CA TYR A 62 -2.79 4.37 0.82
C TYR A 62 -2.27 5.24 -0.33
N GLY A 63 -3.19 5.98 -0.95
CA GLY A 63 -2.87 7.03 -1.90
C GLY A 63 -3.07 6.64 -3.36
N SER A 64 -2.43 7.39 -4.25
CA SER A 64 -2.61 7.35 -5.70
C SER A 64 -1.36 6.81 -6.41
N ALA A 65 -1.43 6.64 -7.73
CA ALA A 65 -0.30 6.21 -8.55
C ALA A 65 0.95 7.13 -8.42
N HIS A 66 0.77 8.38 -7.99
CA HIS A 66 1.85 9.35 -7.83
C HIS A 66 2.43 9.41 -6.42
N MET A 67 1.72 8.86 -5.44
CA MET A 67 2.11 8.89 -4.04
C MET A 67 1.50 7.69 -3.31
N ILE A 68 2.35 6.72 -2.98
CA ILE A 68 1.96 5.55 -2.21
C ILE A 68 2.56 5.67 -0.82
N LEU A 69 1.72 5.50 0.19
CA LEU A 69 2.12 5.34 1.58
C LEU A 69 1.81 3.91 1.99
N ALA A 70 2.83 3.11 2.26
CA ALA A 70 2.70 1.69 2.57
C ALA A 70 3.20 1.39 3.99
N PHE A 71 2.41 0.62 4.73
CA PHE A 71 2.70 0.20 6.09
C PHE A 71 2.65 -1.31 6.20
N TYR A 72 3.61 -1.87 6.93
CA TYR A 72 3.55 -3.23 7.42
C TYR A 72 3.48 -3.18 8.94
N SER A 73 2.45 -3.80 9.49
CA SER A 73 2.24 -3.89 10.93
C SER A 73 2.24 -5.36 11.34
N GLU A 74 3.23 -5.76 12.12
CA GLU A 74 3.22 -7.06 12.80
C GLU A 74 2.15 -7.05 13.89
N MET A 75 1.25 -8.01 13.83
CA MET A 75 0.14 -8.13 14.77
C MET A 75 -0.14 -9.61 15.04
N PRO A 76 -0.21 -10.04 16.31
CA PRO A 76 -0.67 -11.39 16.68
C PRO A 76 -2.06 -11.66 16.08
N GLY A 77 -2.34 -12.92 15.72
CA GLY A 77 -3.56 -13.27 14.97
C GLY A 77 -4.88 -12.80 15.58
N VAL A 78 -5.01 -12.80 16.92
CA VAL A 78 -6.22 -12.33 17.61
C VAL A 78 -6.40 -10.81 17.46
N ASP A 79 -5.32 -10.05 17.50
CA ASP A 79 -5.34 -8.59 17.34
C ASP A 79 -5.66 -8.21 15.89
N LEU A 80 -5.26 -9.04 14.92
CA LEU A 80 -5.54 -8.85 13.51
C LEU A 80 -7.03 -9.00 13.16
N GLU A 81 -7.73 -9.95 13.81
CA GLU A 81 -9.17 -10.14 13.62
C GLU A 81 -9.98 -8.96 14.15
N LEU A 82 -9.52 -8.36 15.25
CA LEU A 82 -10.15 -7.21 15.90
C LEU A 82 -9.71 -5.87 15.31
N PHE A 83 -8.73 -5.86 14.41
CA PHE A 83 -8.20 -4.63 13.85
C PHE A 83 -9.22 -3.91 12.97
N ASP A 84 -9.58 -2.70 13.36
CA ASP A 84 -10.51 -1.84 12.64
C ASP A 84 -9.79 -1.02 11.55
N CYS A 85 -9.84 -1.53 10.32
CA CYS A 85 -9.30 -0.82 9.16
C CYS A 85 -9.99 0.52 8.94
N PHE A 86 -11.26 0.68 9.29
CA PHE A 86 -11.99 1.92 9.05
C PHE A 86 -11.52 3.05 9.96
N GLU A 87 -11.26 2.77 11.24
CA GLU A 87 -10.66 3.76 12.15
C GLU A 87 -9.20 4.09 11.78
N ALA A 88 -8.45 3.09 11.31
CA ALA A 88 -7.11 3.32 10.76
C ALA A 88 -7.16 4.26 9.53
N ASP A 89 -8.10 4.03 8.63
CA ASP A 89 -8.26 4.84 7.41
C ASP A 89 -8.62 6.29 7.75
N LYS A 90 -9.56 6.51 8.67
CA LYS A 90 -9.88 7.86 9.17
C LYS A 90 -8.66 8.58 9.71
N SER A 91 -7.79 7.87 10.42
CA SER A 91 -6.57 8.42 11.01
C SER A 91 -5.52 8.80 9.95
N ILE A 92 -5.52 8.11 8.81
CA ILE A 92 -4.59 8.36 7.70
C ILE A 92 -5.07 9.47 6.75
N VAL A 93 -6.37 9.67 6.58
CA VAL A 93 -6.96 10.74 5.72
C VAL A 93 -6.30 12.12 5.89
N PRO A 94 -6.12 12.68 7.12
CA PRO A 94 -5.50 13.99 7.25
C PRO A 94 -4.04 14.02 6.76
N ILE A 95 -3.30 12.92 6.98
CA ILE A 95 -1.89 12.79 6.58
C ILE A 95 -1.79 12.72 5.06
N THR A 96 -2.59 11.87 4.41
CA THR A 96 -2.58 11.78 2.95
C THR A 96 -3.04 13.08 2.31
N GLY A 97 -4.02 13.77 2.90
CA GLY A 97 -4.46 15.09 2.45
C GLY A 97 -3.36 16.16 2.53
N GLU A 98 -2.56 16.15 3.59
CA GLU A 98 -1.42 17.07 3.72
C GLU A 98 -0.31 16.77 2.72
N LEU A 99 0.03 15.50 2.52
CA LEU A 99 1.05 15.09 1.56
C LEU A 99 0.66 15.50 0.12
N HIS A 100 -0.61 15.34 -0.27
CA HIS A 100 -1.10 15.82 -1.56
C HIS A 100 -0.90 17.34 -1.71
N ARG A 101 -1.25 18.14 -0.69
CA ARG A 101 -1.03 19.60 -0.71
C ARG A 101 0.44 19.96 -0.91
N ILE A 102 1.35 19.24 -0.24
CA ILE A 102 2.80 19.48 -0.37
C ILE A 102 3.29 19.12 -1.77
N LEU A 103 2.83 18.00 -2.34
CA LEU A 103 3.17 17.60 -3.70
C LEU A 103 2.71 18.63 -4.73
N ASP A 104 1.46 19.10 -4.61
CA ASP A 104 0.90 20.10 -5.52
C ASP A 104 1.67 21.42 -5.45
N ALA A 105 2.00 21.89 -4.25
CA ALA A 105 2.79 23.09 -4.04
C ALA A 105 4.19 22.98 -4.67
N ASN A 106 4.83 21.82 -4.54
CA ASN A 106 6.15 21.56 -5.12
C ASN A 106 6.11 21.46 -6.65
N GLN A 107 5.05 20.90 -7.23
CA GLN A 107 4.86 20.88 -8.68
C GLN A 107 4.60 22.30 -9.24
N GLY A 108 3.82 23.12 -8.54
CA GLY A 108 3.60 24.52 -8.89
C GLY A 108 4.90 25.35 -8.88
N ASN A 109 5.77 25.11 -7.89
CA ASN A 109 7.07 25.77 -7.80
C ASN A 109 8.03 25.34 -8.92
N LYS A 110 8.10 24.04 -9.26
CA LYS A 110 8.95 23.56 -10.38
C LYS A 110 8.56 24.18 -11.73
N ARG A 111 7.29 24.51 -11.95
CA ARG A 111 6.82 25.19 -13.17
C ARG A 111 7.24 26.66 -13.21
N ARG A 112 7.28 27.35 -12.07
CA ARG A 112 7.69 28.76 -11.96
C ARG A 112 9.18 28.98 -12.18
N TYR A 113 10.04 28.03 -11.82
CA TYR A 113 11.49 28.13 -12.03
C TYR A 113 11.96 27.70 -13.44
N ARG A 114 11.05 27.22 -14.30
CA ARG A 114 11.34 26.83 -15.70
C ARG A 114 10.81 27.82 -16.74
N ALA A 115 10.20 28.93 -16.30
CA ALA A 115 9.80 30.06 -17.13
C ALA A 115 10.82 31.19 -16.96
#